data_AF-A0A428NBY1-F1
#
_entry.id   AF-A0A428NBY1-F1
#
_cell.length_a   1.000
_cell.length_b   1.000
_cell.length_c   1.000
_cell.angle_alpha   90.00
_cell.angle_beta   90.00
_cell.angle_gamma   90.00
#
_symmetry.space_group_name_H-M   'P 1'
#
loop_
_entity.id
_entity.type
_entity.pdbx_description
1 polymer ?
#
loop_
_entity_poly.entity_id
_entity_poly.type
_entity_poly.pdbx_seq_one_letter_code
_entity_poly.pdbx_strand_id
1 'polypeptide(L)'
;MSKEIDDLIDTMSMASTVDGCPTPTHTSATETGIDNPPIESVPCPDAVFIIRHRDTGQVITLIDGELRLCEGFSARGGFHWHCVEKDRWLGFRNCVSGTYIGHNERKQFIAKVSHHRPHEFFTIRPHPEGGYELLMRHNNELWR
;
A
#
# COMPACT_ATOMS: atom_id res chain seq x y z
N MET A 1 -36.51 21.40 -11.42
CA MET A 1 -36.36 20.03 -11.93
C MET A 1 -34.89 19.65 -11.78
N SER A 2 -34.49 19.33 -10.54
CA SER A 2 -33.11 18.98 -10.13
C SER A 2 -32.99 18.86 -8.59
N LYS A 3 -33.97 18.20 -7.95
CA LYS A 3 -33.89 17.82 -6.52
C LYS A 3 -34.39 16.40 -6.24
N GLU A 4 -34.76 15.63 -7.26
CA GLU A 4 -35.36 14.29 -7.12
C GLU A 4 -34.41 13.15 -7.53
N ILE A 5 -33.27 13.45 -8.17
CA ILE A 5 -32.31 12.40 -8.61
C ILE A 5 -31.28 12.09 -7.51
N ASP A 6 -30.93 13.06 -6.67
CA ASP A 6 -29.93 12.87 -5.61
C ASP A 6 -30.48 12.05 -4.42
N ASP A 7 -31.80 12.00 -4.22
CA ASP A 7 -32.44 11.16 -3.18
C ASP A 7 -32.65 9.69 -3.62
N LEU A 8 -32.49 9.37 -4.92
CA LEU A 8 -32.78 8.02 -5.45
C LEU A 8 -31.60 7.04 -5.31
N ILE A 9 -30.36 7.54 -5.12
CA ILE A 9 -29.16 6.70 -4.99
C ILE A 9 -28.95 6.18 -3.55
N ASP A 10 -29.52 6.85 -2.54
CA ASP A 10 -29.37 6.47 -1.12
C ASP A 10 -30.35 5.36 -0.65
N THR A 11 -31.19 4.78 -1.53
CA THR A 11 -32.24 3.81 -1.14
C THR A 11 -32.16 2.43 -1.82
N MET A 12 -31.18 2.14 -2.67
CA MET A 12 -31.11 0.82 -3.32
C MET A 12 -30.32 -0.21 -2.50
N SER A 13 -31.04 -0.87 -1.59
CA SER A 13 -30.67 -2.20 -1.05
C SER A 13 -30.90 -3.26 -2.11
N MET A 14 -29.87 -4.02 -2.49
CA MET A 14 -30.04 -5.22 -3.30
C MET A 14 -29.80 -6.46 -2.43
N ALA A 15 -30.90 -7.05 -1.96
CA ALA A 15 -30.93 -8.41 -1.44
C ALA A 15 -31.42 -9.35 -2.54
N SER A 16 -30.74 -10.49 -2.72
CA SER A 16 -31.25 -11.62 -3.50
C SER A 16 -31.05 -12.91 -2.69
N THR A 17 -32.14 -13.62 -2.43
CA THR A 17 -32.16 -14.97 -1.86
C THR A 17 -32.92 -15.89 -2.82
N VAL A 18 -32.30 -16.99 -3.26
CA VAL A 18 -32.80 -18.37 -3.08
C VAL A 18 -31.73 -19.42 -3.43
N ASP A 19 -31.38 -20.19 -2.39
CA ASP A 19 -31.00 -21.61 -2.25
C ASP A 19 -30.23 -22.40 -3.33
N GLY A 20 -29.06 -22.92 -2.91
CA GLY A 20 -28.48 -24.16 -3.43
C GLY A 20 -26.97 -24.35 -3.21
N CYS A 21 -26.61 -25.20 -2.25
CA CYS A 21 -25.30 -25.85 -1.99
C CYS A 21 -24.35 -25.13 -0.99
N PRO A 22 -24.05 -25.74 0.18
CA PRO A 22 -23.25 -25.11 1.21
C PRO A 22 -21.77 -25.24 0.85
N THR A 23 -21.18 -24.14 0.40
CA THR A 23 -19.73 -23.96 0.51
C THR A 23 -19.52 -23.03 1.70
N PRO A 24 -18.60 -23.30 2.64
CA PRO A 24 -18.37 -22.39 3.75
C PRO A 24 -17.75 -21.10 3.20
N THR A 25 -18.59 -20.13 2.83
CA THR A 25 -18.20 -18.77 2.46
C THR A 25 -18.00 -17.97 3.74
N HIS A 26 -16.97 -18.36 4.49
CA HIS A 26 -16.34 -17.46 5.44
C HIS A 26 -14.86 -17.43 5.09
N THR A 27 -14.50 -16.68 4.05
CA THR A 27 -13.25 -15.91 4.16
C THR A 27 -13.65 -14.66 4.92
N SER A 28 -13.56 -14.73 6.24
CA SER A 28 -13.53 -13.52 7.04
C SER A 28 -12.33 -12.72 6.55
N ALA A 29 -12.58 -11.72 5.70
CA ALA A 29 -11.68 -10.59 5.65
C ALA A 29 -11.74 -10.02 7.05
N THR A 30 -10.73 -10.35 7.86
CA THR A 30 -10.62 -9.78 9.18
C THR A 30 -10.32 -8.30 8.97
N GLU A 31 -11.37 -7.50 8.93
CA GLU A 31 -11.32 -6.10 9.32
C GLU A 31 -10.95 -6.08 10.80
N THR A 32 -9.70 -6.44 11.14
CA THR A 32 -9.20 -6.22 12.48
C THR A 32 -8.89 -4.75 12.60
N GLY A 33 -9.85 -4.04 13.18
CA GLY A 33 -9.53 -2.94 14.05
C GLY A 33 -8.33 -3.33 14.93
N ILE A 34 -7.30 -2.48 14.87
CA ILE A 34 -6.51 -2.00 16.00
C ILE A 34 -6.45 -3.03 17.15
N ASP A 35 -5.44 -3.94 17.11
CA ASP A 35 -4.82 -4.62 18.29
C ASP A 35 -4.16 -5.96 17.97
N ASN A 36 -4.19 -6.45 16.72
CA ASN A 36 -3.30 -7.54 16.33
C ASN A 36 -1.88 -7.01 16.04
N PRO A 37 -0.83 -7.70 16.51
CA PRO A 37 0.54 -7.36 16.12
C PRO A 37 0.63 -7.39 14.59
N PRO A 38 1.27 -6.39 13.96
CA PRO A 38 1.41 -6.37 12.52
C PRO A 38 2.04 -7.68 12.05
N ILE A 39 1.33 -8.38 11.17
CA ILE A 39 1.84 -9.60 10.57
C ILE A 39 2.92 -9.19 9.58
N GLU A 40 4.17 -9.48 9.91
CA GLU A 40 5.28 -9.35 8.97
C GLU A 40 5.02 -10.29 7.80
N SER A 41 4.90 -9.73 6.60
CA SER A 41 4.65 -10.47 5.37
C SER A 41 5.78 -10.20 4.40
N VAL A 42 6.18 -11.24 3.67
CA VAL A 42 7.13 -11.10 2.55
C VAL A 42 6.47 -10.18 1.52
N PRO A 43 7.12 -9.09 1.08
CA PRO A 43 6.63 -8.28 -0.02
C PRO A 43 6.55 -9.15 -1.28
N CYS A 44 5.34 -9.58 -1.64
CA CYS A 44 5.05 -10.32 -2.86
C CYS A 44 4.48 -9.38 -3.92
N PRO A 45 4.79 -9.62 -5.21
CA PRO A 45 4.15 -8.89 -6.29
C PRO A 45 2.61 -9.03 -6.23
N ASP A 46 1.93 -8.00 -6.71
CA ASP A 46 0.47 -7.89 -6.82
C ASP A 46 -0.31 -7.85 -5.50
N ALA A 47 0.38 -7.75 -4.37
CA ALA A 47 -0.23 -7.53 -3.06
C ALA A 47 -0.15 -6.06 -2.62
N VAL A 48 -1.04 -5.67 -1.71
CA VAL A 48 -1.08 -4.32 -1.13
C VAL A 48 -0.49 -4.37 0.28
N PHE A 49 0.45 -3.47 0.55
CA PHE A 49 1.17 -3.40 1.81
C PHE A 49 0.99 -2.05 2.49
N ILE A 50 1.12 -2.08 3.83
CA ILE A 50 1.41 -0.93 4.66
C ILE A 50 2.87 -1.06 5.07
N ILE A 51 3.71 -0.11 4.65
CA ILE A 51 5.14 -0.13 4.96
C ILE A 51 5.39 0.65 6.25
N ARG A 52 6.01 0.01 7.24
CA ARG A 52 6.24 0.58 8.58
C ARG A 52 7.72 0.58 8.93
N HIS A 53 8.15 1.61 9.62
CA HIS A 53 9.45 1.62 10.29
C HIS A 53 9.40 0.63 11.46
N ARG A 54 10.34 -0.32 11.51
CA ARG A 54 10.32 -1.44 12.44
C ARG A 54 10.27 -1.00 13.91
N ASP A 55 11.14 -0.08 14.30
CA ASP A 55 11.33 0.24 15.73
C ASP A 55 10.31 1.26 16.25
N THR A 56 9.80 2.13 15.37
CA THR A 56 8.88 3.22 15.76
C THR A 56 7.43 2.91 15.38
N GLY A 57 7.19 1.90 14.55
CA GLY A 57 5.87 1.58 14.00
C GLY A 57 5.30 2.63 13.05
N GLN A 58 6.03 3.72 12.78
CA GLN A 58 5.56 4.79 11.92
C GLN A 58 5.38 4.32 10.47
N VAL A 59 4.39 4.86 9.79
CA VAL A 59 3.90 4.38 8.49
C VAL A 59 4.35 5.32 7.38
N ILE A 60 4.91 4.76 6.30
CA ILE A 60 5.19 5.52 5.08
C ILE A 60 3.85 5.89 4.43
N THR A 61 3.58 7.19 4.39
CA THR A 61 2.28 7.75 3.98
C THR A 61 2.50 8.88 2.98
N LEU A 62 1.69 8.91 1.92
CA LEU A 62 1.63 10.04 1.00
C LEU A 62 0.58 11.04 1.48
N ILE A 63 0.98 12.25 1.85
CA ILE A 63 0.09 13.33 2.32
C ILE A 63 0.35 14.57 1.48
N ASP A 64 -0.70 15.06 0.81
CA ASP A 64 -0.64 16.25 -0.05
C ASP A 64 0.48 16.19 -1.10
N GLY A 65 0.73 15.00 -1.65
CA GLY A 65 1.77 14.75 -2.66
C GLY A 65 3.20 14.61 -2.12
N GLU A 66 3.38 14.68 -0.80
CA GLU A 66 4.68 14.53 -0.15
C GLU A 66 4.74 13.24 0.67
N LEU A 67 5.86 12.50 0.51
CA LEU A 67 6.09 11.26 1.24
C LEU A 67 6.54 11.58 2.66
N ARG A 68 5.86 11.03 3.66
CA ARG A 68 6.14 11.27 5.08
C ARG A 68 6.09 9.98 5.88
N LEU A 69 6.81 9.98 6.99
CA LEU A 69 6.71 8.95 8.01
C LEU A 69 5.75 9.46 9.10
N CYS A 70 4.62 8.77 9.30
CA CYS A 70 3.53 9.24 10.16
C CYS A 70 3.26 8.27 11.31
N GLU A 71 2.87 8.81 12.46
CA GLU A 71 2.34 8.00 13.55
C GLU A 71 0.92 7.55 13.22
N GLY A 72 0.68 6.23 13.26
CA GLY A 72 -0.62 5.64 12.98
C GLY A 72 -1.10 5.80 11.53
N PHE A 73 -2.41 5.65 11.34
CA PHE A 73 -3.07 5.75 10.04
C PHE A 73 -3.81 7.08 9.95
N SER A 74 -3.31 8.00 9.13
CA SER A 74 -4.04 9.23 8.82
C SER A 74 -5.11 8.96 7.78
N ALA A 75 -6.37 9.29 8.07
CA ALA A 75 -7.48 9.17 7.11
C ALA A 75 -7.28 10.05 5.85
N ARG A 76 -6.44 11.08 5.94
CA ARG A 76 -6.09 11.94 4.79
C ARG A 76 -4.94 11.40 3.95
N GLY A 77 -4.22 10.38 4.44
CA GLY A 77 -3.00 9.90 3.83
C GLY A 77 -3.17 8.63 3.00
N GLY A 78 -2.47 8.53 1.88
CA GLY A 78 -2.35 7.29 1.12
C GLY A 78 -1.22 6.42 1.68
N PHE A 79 -1.55 5.45 2.53
CA PHE A 79 -0.58 4.50 3.13
C PHE A 79 -0.68 3.07 2.58
N HIS A 80 -1.57 2.84 1.61
CA HIS A 80 -1.68 1.57 0.88
C HIS A 80 -0.78 1.60 -0.35
N TRP A 81 0.15 0.65 -0.42
CA TRP A 81 1.15 0.53 -1.48
C TRP A 81 1.00 -0.80 -2.20
N HIS A 82 0.57 -0.75 -3.46
CA HIS A 82 0.55 -1.91 -4.34
C HIS A 82 1.98 -2.26 -4.77
N CYS A 83 2.41 -3.48 -4.45
CA CYS A 83 3.71 -4.01 -4.83
C CYS A 83 3.64 -4.47 -6.29
N VAL A 84 4.43 -3.83 -7.16
CA VAL A 84 4.49 -4.14 -8.59
C VAL A 84 5.86 -4.69 -8.91
N GLU A 85 5.93 -5.81 -9.61
CA GLU A 85 7.20 -6.33 -10.14
C GLU A 85 7.39 -5.93 -11.60
N LYS A 86 8.60 -5.48 -11.92
CA LYS A 86 9.06 -5.26 -13.30
C LYS A 86 10.52 -5.64 -13.42
N ASP A 87 10.85 -6.51 -14.38
CA ASP A 87 12.22 -6.95 -14.63
C ASP A 87 12.94 -7.48 -13.37
N ARG A 88 12.20 -8.20 -12.50
CA ARG A 88 12.64 -8.70 -11.18
C ARG A 88 12.91 -7.64 -10.11
N TRP A 89 12.58 -6.38 -10.37
CA TRP A 89 12.62 -5.30 -9.39
C TRP A 89 11.22 -5.04 -8.85
N LEU A 90 11.12 -4.85 -7.55
CA LEU A 90 9.88 -4.43 -6.91
C LEU A 90 9.71 -2.91 -7.02
N GLY A 91 8.47 -2.45 -6.93
CA GLY A 91 8.09 -1.05 -6.86
C GLY A 91 6.84 -0.91 -6.02
N PHE A 92 6.73 0.18 -5.27
CA PHE A 92 5.62 0.42 -4.38
C PHE A 92 4.78 1.57 -4.92
N ARG A 93 3.66 1.25 -5.56
CA ARG A 93 2.74 2.22 -6.15
C ARG A 93 1.63 2.57 -5.16
N ASN A 94 1.44 3.85 -4.90
CA ASN A 94 0.34 4.31 -4.07
C ASN A 94 -1.01 3.95 -4.71
N CYS A 95 -1.91 3.33 -3.96
CA CYS A 95 -3.22 2.91 -4.48
C CYS A 95 -4.13 4.09 -4.85
N VAL A 96 -3.92 5.27 -4.25
CA VAL A 96 -4.77 6.46 -4.46
C VAL A 96 -4.20 7.36 -5.56
N SER A 97 -2.96 7.83 -5.42
CA SER A 97 -2.33 8.73 -6.39
C SER A 97 -1.82 8.02 -7.64
N GLY A 98 -1.57 6.71 -7.54
CA GLY A 98 -0.95 5.93 -8.60
C GLY A 98 0.53 6.23 -8.82
N THR A 99 1.20 6.95 -7.91
CA THR A 99 2.62 7.27 -7.98
C THR A 99 3.48 6.25 -7.22
N TYR A 100 4.68 6.01 -7.71
CA TYR A 100 5.64 5.06 -7.12
C TYR A 100 6.54 5.75 -6.09
N ILE A 101 6.86 5.05 -5.00
CA ILE A 101 7.99 5.43 -4.15
C ILE A 101 9.27 5.29 -4.97
N GLY A 102 10.09 6.33 -4.97
CA GLY A 102 11.39 6.37 -5.60
C GLY A 102 12.29 7.40 -4.94
N HIS A 103 13.36 7.78 -5.62
CA HIS A 103 14.27 8.83 -5.17
C HIS A 103 14.56 9.88 -6.24
N ASN A 104 14.90 11.08 -5.80
CA ASN A 104 15.49 12.10 -6.66
C ASN A 104 17.03 12.00 -6.71
N GLU A 105 17.67 12.84 -7.52
CA GLU A 105 19.14 12.93 -7.64
C GLU A 105 19.87 13.26 -6.32
N ARG A 106 19.14 13.79 -5.33
CA ARG A 106 19.66 14.13 -4.00
C ARG A 106 19.49 12.98 -3.00
N LYS A 107 19.13 11.78 -3.46
CA LYS A 107 18.80 10.61 -2.62
C LYS A 107 17.71 10.93 -1.59
N GLN A 108 16.73 11.76 -1.96
CA GLN A 108 15.54 12.00 -1.13
C GLN A 108 14.41 11.14 -1.65
N PHE A 109 13.72 10.45 -0.74
CA PHE A 109 12.54 9.67 -1.08
C PHE A 109 11.39 10.57 -1.51
N ILE A 110 10.74 10.20 -2.61
CA ILE A 110 9.59 10.92 -3.18
C ILE A 110 8.57 9.92 -3.73
N ALA A 111 7.34 10.37 -3.96
CA ALA A 111 6.35 9.59 -4.69
C ALA A 111 5.61 10.45 -5.73
N LYS A 112 6.31 10.83 -6.81
CA LYS A 112 5.84 11.84 -7.77
C LYS A 112 5.63 11.32 -9.20
N VAL A 113 6.13 10.12 -9.52
CA VAL A 113 6.09 9.57 -10.87
C VAL A 113 5.14 8.38 -10.96
N SER A 114 4.47 8.22 -12.10
CA SER A 114 3.55 7.11 -12.37
C SER A 114 4.22 5.93 -13.08
N HIS A 115 5.52 6.03 -13.39
CA HIS A 115 6.28 4.99 -14.04
C HIS A 115 7.20 4.26 -13.06
N HIS A 116 7.45 2.99 -13.35
CA HIS A 116 8.39 2.15 -12.61
C HIS A 116 9.70 2.01 -13.39
N ARG A 117 10.71 2.78 -12.96
CA ARG A 117 12.03 2.91 -13.58
C ARG A 117 13.13 2.73 -12.51
N PRO A 118 14.43 2.76 -12.87
CA PRO A 118 15.49 2.46 -11.91
C PRO A 118 15.46 3.23 -10.59
N HIS A 119 14.92 4.46 -10.54
CA HIS A 119 14.81 5.22 -9.28
C HIS A 119 13.67 4.74 -8.37
N GLU A 120 12.76 3.92 -8.88
CA GLU A 120 11.64 3.30 -8.17
C GLU A 120 11.86 1.80 -7.97
N PHE A 121 13.05 1.29 -8.30
CA PHE A 121 13.40 -0.13 -8.19
C PHE A 121 13.88 -0.47 -6.78
N PHE A 122 13.22 -1.46 -6.19
CA PHE A 122 13.55 -2.02 -4.89
C PHE A 122 13.96 -3.48 -5.00
N THR A 123 14.88 -3.88 -4.14
CA THR A 123 15.07 -5.25 -3.68
C THR A 123 14.86 -5.30 -2.17
N ILE A 124 14.50 -6.47 -1.66
CA ILE A 124 14.23 -6.68 -0.24
C ILE A 124 15.28 -7.62 0.35
N ARG A 125 15.68 -7.37 1.61
CA ARG A 125 16.55 -8.28 2.36
C ARG A 125 15.93 -8.57 3.73
N PRO A 126 15.80 -9.83 4.15
CA PRO A 126 15.38 -10.15 5.51
C PRO A 126 16.34 -9.54 6.53
N HIS A 127 15.80 -8.92 7.58
CA HIS A 127 16.62 -8.39 8.67
C HIS A 127 16.80 -9.45 9.77
N PRO A 128 18.00 -9.62 10.38
CA PRO A 128 18.26 -10.67 11.36
C PRO A 128 17.33 -10.65 12.59
N GLU A 129 16.80 -9.47 12.91
CA GLU A 129 15.88 -9.27 14.03
C GLU A 129 14.39 -9.30 13.63
N GLY A 130 14.08 -9.78 12.42
CA GLY A 130 12.72 -9.72 11.86
C GLY A 130 12.50 -8.47 11.00
N GLY A 131 11.50 -8.55 10.12
CA GLY A 131 11.18 -7.54 9.12
C GLY A 131 12.09 -7.60 7.88
N TYR A 132 12.03 -6.54 7.09
CA TYR A 132 12.74 -6.43 5.81
C TYR A 132 13.41 -5.06 5.67
N GLU A 133 14.62 -5.07 5.12
CA GLU A 133 15.25 -3.87 4.59
C GLU A 133 14.81 -3.67 3.15
N LEU A 134 14.28 -2.48 2.86
CA LEU A 134 13.97 -2.03 1.51
C LEU A 134 15.21 -1.37 0.94
N LEU A 135 15.83 -2.00 -0.05
CA LEU A 135 17.04 -1.51 -0.71
C LEU A 135 16.67 -0.97 -2.08
N MET A 136 16.90 0.31 -2.30
CA MET A 136 16.61 1.00 -3.55
C MET A 136 17.84 1.03 -4.44
N ARG A 137 17.64 0.88 -5.75
CA ARG A 137 18.72 1.04 -6.72
C ARG A 137 19.05 2.51 -6.92
N HIS A 138 20.32 2.85 -6.84
CA HIS A 138 20.86 4.15 -7.25
C HIS A 138 22.13 3.94 -8.08
N ASN A 139 22.07 4.21 -9.38
CA ASN A 139 23.14 3.85 -10.34
C ASN A 139 23.49 2.34 -10.28
N ASN A 140 24.69 2.03 -9.79
CA ASN A 140 25.23 0.68 -9.62
C ASN A 140 25.26 0.24 -8.15
N GLU A 141 24.62 0.99 -7.26
CA GLU A 141 24.60 0.75 -5.81
C GLU A 141 23.17 0.45 -5.33
N LEU A 142 23.08 -0.24 -4.20
CA LEU A 142 21.86 -0.42 -3.42
C LEU A 142 21.98 0.39 -2.13
N TRP A 143 20.97 1.18 -1.80
CA TRP A 143 20.92 1.99 -0.59
C TRP A 143 19.59 1.83 0.15
N ARG A 144 19.56 2.15 1.45
CA ARG A 144 18.38 2.04 2.33
C ARG A 144 18.03 3.40 2.91
#